data_AF-A0A2D8V366-F1
#
_entry.id   AF-A0A2D8V366-F1
#
_cell.length_a   1.000
_cell.length_b   1.000
_cell.length_c   1.000
_cell.angle_alpha   90.00
_cell.angle_beta   90.00
_cell.angle_gamma   90.00
#
_symmetry.space_group_name_H-M   'P 1'
#
loop_
_entity.id
_entity.type
_entity.pdbx_description
1 polymer ?
#
loop_
_entity_poly.entity_id
_entity_poly.type
_entity_poly.pdbx_seq_one_letter_code
_entity_poly.pdbx_strand_id
1 'polypeptide(L)'
;MTFRELQDVIDATYGDRDRERGVAPTIAWLCEELGELAQAVRKGTPAEIEHEFSDVLAWVATLANQVGVDLTEVVGRYKDGCPKCSSIPCEC
;
A
#
# COMPACT_ATOMS: atom_id res chain seq x y z
N MET A 1 10.44 10.12 -2.79
CA MET A 1 9.83 8.91 -3.36
C MET A 1 8.39 9.23 -3.73
N THR A 2 8.01 8.99 -4.97
CA THR A 2 6.63 8.99 -5.49
C THR A 2 6.04 7.59 -5.45
N PHE A 3 4.74 7.43 -5.70
CA PHE A 3 4.12 6.10 -5.82
C PHE A 3 4.69 5.27 -6.96
N ARG A 4 4.98 5.92 -8.11
CA ARG A 4 5.68 5.27 -9.22
C ARG A 4 7.08 4.80 -8.82
N GLU A 5 7.87 5.66 -8.17
CA GLU A 5 9.19 5.27 -7.67
C GLU A 5 9.13 4.11 -6.65
N LEU A 6 8.11 4.09 -5.78
CA LEU A 6 7.88 2.96 -4.87
C LEU A 6 7.57 1.67 -5.66
N GLN A 7 6.65 1.73 -6.63
CA GLN A 7 6.30 0.58 -7.46
C GLN A 7 7.52 0.04 -8.23
N ASP A 8 8.33 0.93 -8.81
CA ASP A 8 9.52 0.57 -9.57
C ASP A 8 10.58 -0.09 -8.68
N VAL A 9 10.81 0.44 -7.47
CA VAL A 9 11.75 -0.16 -6.50
C VAL A 9 11.28 -1.53 -6.03
N ILE A 10 9.99 -1.69 -5.74
CA ILE A 10 9.42 -2.98 -5.32
C ILE A 10 9.51 -4.01 -6.45
N ASP A 11 9.14 -3.64 -7.68
CA ASP A 11 9.24 -4.56 -8.83
C ASP A 11 10.69 -4.95 -9.13
N ALA A 12 11.63 -4.00 -9.06
CA ALA A 12 13.05 -4.28 -9.25
C ALA A 12 13.63 -5.17 -8.14
N THR A 13 13.09 -5.10 -6.92
CA THR A 13 13.59 -5.86 -5.76
C THR A 13 12.99 -7.26 -5.68
N TYR A 14 11.68 -7.40 -5.94
CA TYR A 14 10.93 -8.63 -5.66
C TYR A 14 10.09 -9.14 -6.85
N GLY A 15 10.00 -8.40 -7.95
CA GLY A 15 9.00 -8.62 -9.01
C GLY A 15 8.94 -10.03 -9.58
N ASP A 16 10.09 -10.67 -9.85
CA ASP A 16 10.11 -12.04 -10.38
C ASP A 16 9.54 -13.05 -9.37
N ARG A 17 9.97 -12.95 -8.11
CA ARG A 17 9.49 -13.78 -7.01
C ARG A 17 8.01 -13.55 -6.74
N ASP A 18 7.57 -12.30 -6.83
CA ASP A 18 6.18 -11.93 -6.61
C ASP A 18 5.30 -12.49 -7.74
N ARG A 19 5.73 -12.37 -9.00
CA ARG A 19 5.02 -12.96 -10.14
C ARG A 19 4.88 -14.49 -10.02
N GLU A 20 5.94 -15.17 -9.59
CA GLU A 20 5.91 -16.63 -9.36
C GLU A 20 4.95 -17.00 -8.21
N ARG A 21 4.97 -16.25 -7.11
CA ARG A 21 4.08 -16.48 -5.96
C ARG A 21 2.60 -16.24 -6.28
N GLY A 22 2.30 -15.27 -7.14
CA GLY A 22 0.96 -14.96 -7.59
C GLY A 22 0.12 -14.12 -6.61
N VAL A 23 -1.08 -13.77 -7.07
CA VAL A 23 -1.96 -12.76 -6.44
C VAL A 23 -2.56 -13.24 -5.12
N ALA A 24 -3.09 -14.46 -5.06
CA ALA A 24 -3.79 -14.93 -3.87
C ALA A 24 -2.88 -14.99 -2.62
N PRO A 25 -1.65 -15.52 -2.70
CA PRO A 25 -0.73 -15.44 -1.56
C PRO A 25 -0.29 -14.01 -1.23
N THR A 26 -0.17 -13.13 -2.24
CA THR A 26 0.17 -11.72 -2.01
C THR A 26 -0.91 -10.99 -1.21
N ILE A 27 -2.19 -11.26 -1.50
CA ILE A 27 -3.31 -10.76 -0.68
C ILE A 27 -3.23 -11.30 0.75
N ALA A 28 -2.85 -12.57 0.93
CA ALA A 28 -2.70 -13.14 2.26
C ALA A 28 -1.61 -12.42 3.07
N TRP A 29 -0.44 -12.15 2.47
CA TRP A 29 0.62 -11.34 3.08
C TRP A 29 0.15 -9.92 3.40
N LEU A 30 -0.49 -9.23 2.46
CA LEU A 30 -1.05 -7.89 2.73
C LEU A 30 -2.03 -7.88 3.92
N CYS A 31 -2.86 -8.92 4.07
CA CYS A 31 -3.77 -9.05 5.20
C CYS A 31 -3.05 -9.31 6.53
N GLU A 32 -1.97 -10.10 6.52
CA GLU A 32 -1.12 -10.35 7.68
C GLU A 32 -0.52 -9.04 8.20
N GLU A 33 0.09 -8.27 7.30
CA GLU A 33 0.79 -7.01 7.55
C GLU A 33 -0.18 -5.91 8.03
N LEU A 34 -1.40 -5.90 7.49
CA LEU A 34 -2.48 -5.06 8.02
C LEU A 34 -2.85 -5.45 9.46
N GLY A 35 -2.79 -6.74 9.80
CA GLY A 35 -2.98 -7.24 11.16
C GLY A 35 -1.86 -6.83 12.11
N GLU A 36 -0.61 -6.86 11.65
CA GLU A 36 0.57 -6.39 12.40
C GLU A 36 0.51 -4.89 12.62
N LEU A 37 0.15 -4.10 11.60
CA LEU A 37 -0.12 -2.67 11.74
C LEU A 37 -1.21 -2.38 12.79
N ALA A 38 -2.34 -3.11 12.75
CA ALA A 38 -3.39 -2.96 13.75
C ALA A 38 -2.89 -3.28 15.17
N GLN A 39 -1.99 -4.25 15.29
CA GLN A 39 -1.34 -4.60 16.54
C GLN A 39 -0.41 -3.48 17.03
N ALA A 40 0.44 -2.95 16.16
CA ALA A 40 1.38 -1.87 16.48
C ALA A 40 0.65 -0.58 16.89
N VAL A 41 -0.43 -0.21 16.18
CA VAL A 41 -1.25 0.96 16.57
C VAL A 41 -1.86 0.81 17.97
N ARG A 42 -2.25 -0.42 18.36
CA ARG A 42 -2.91 -0.65 19.64
C ARG A 42 -1.95 -0.64 20.84
N LYS A 43 -0.74 -1.17 20.68
CA LYS A 43 0.18 -1.44 21.82
C LYS A 43 1.66 -1.20 21.54
N GLY A 44 2.00 -0.83 20.30
CA GLY A 44 3.38 -0.62 19.88
C GLY A 44 3.90 0.79 20.17
N THR A 45 5.17 0.95 19.88
CA THR A 45 5.91 2.21 19.88
C THR A 45 5.70 2.95 18.55
N PRO A 46 5.97 4.27 18.50
CA PRO A 46 5.94 5.01 17.25
C PRO A 46 6.81 4.39 16.14
N ALA A 47 7.96 3.84 16.50
CA ALA A 47 8.87 3.19 15.55
C ALA A 47 8.27 1.88 14.97
N GLU A 48 7.59 1.09 15.80
CA GLU A 48 6.88 -0.10 15.32
C GLU A 48 5.72 0.30 14.40
N ILE A 49 4.95 1.35 14.74
CA ILE A 49 3.87 1.84 13.87
C ILE A 49 4.43 2.26 12.50
N GLU A 50 5.52 3.03 12.47
CA GLU A 50 6.18 3.45 11.22
C GLU A 50 6.69 2.26 10.39
N HIS A 51 7.20 1.21 11.05
CA HIS A 51 7.64 -0.02 10.40
C HIS A 51 6.47 -0.72 9.69
N GLU A 52 5.38 -0.99 10.40
CA GLU A 52 4.23 -1.71 9.83
C GLU A 52 3.53 -0.90 8.72
N PHE A 53 3.51 0.44 8.81
CA PHE A 53 3.04 1.28 7.71
C PHE A 53 3.89 1.10 6.45
N SER A 54 5.20 0.93 6.62
CA SER A 54 6.12 0.71 5.51
C SER A 54 5.86 -0.64 4.84
N ASP A 55 5.64 -1.69 5.62
CA ASP A 55 5.36 -3.02 5.08
C ASP A 55 4.00 -3.08 4.37
N VAL A 56 2.95 -2.50 4.95
CA VAL A 56 1.65 -2.38 4.27
C VAL A 56 1.78 -1.65 2.92
N LEU A 57 2.54 -0.56 2.86
CA LEU A 57 2.77 0.16 1.60
C LEU A 57 3.56 -0.68 0.57
N ALA A 58 4.57 -1.44 1.01
CA ALA A 58 5.32 -2.35 0.15
C ALA A 58 4.40 -3.43 -0.45
N TRP A 59 3.54 -4.02 0.37
CA TRP A 59 2.59 -5.05 -0.06
C TRP A 59 1.49 -4.52 -0.98
N VAL A 60 1.01 -3.29 -0.76
CA VAL A 60 0.11 -2.60 -1.70
C VAL A 60 0.78 -2.40 -3.05
N ALA A 61 2.05 -1.95 -3.08
CA ALA A 61 2.81 -1.79 -4.31
C ALA A 61 3.06 -3.12 -5.03
N THR A 62 3.43 -4.18 -4.31
CA THR A 62 3.57 -5.54 -4.86
C THR A 62 2.28 -6.01 -5.52
N LEU A 63 1.13 -5.88 -4.82
CA LEU A 63 -0.16 -6.27 -5.38
C LEU A 63 -0.50 -5.44 -6.63
N ALA A 64 -0.31 -4.11 -6.57
CA ALA A 64 -0.57 -3.23 -7.70
C ALA A 64 0.26 -3.62 -8.94
N ASN A 65 1.54 -3.97 -8.75
CA ASN A 65 2.41 -4.45 -9.82
C ASN A 65 1.90 -5.76 -10.43
N GLN A 66 1.45 -6.71 -9.60
CA GLN A 66 0.91 -7.99 -10.10
C GLN A 66 -0.39 -7.85 -10.89
N VAL A 67 -1.26 -6.92 -10.50
CA VAL A 67 -2.58 -6.73 -11.15
C VAL A 67 -2.59 -5.63 -12.21
N GLY A 68 -1.44 -4.99 -12.47
CA GLY A 68 -1.31 -3.96 -13.50
C GLY A 68 -1.99 -2.63 -13.15
N VAL A 69 -1.99 -2.24 -11.88
CA VAL A 69 -2.52 -0.97 -11.38
C VAL A 69 -1.39 0.04 -11.19
N ASP A 70 -1.53 1.25 -11.74
CA ASP A 70 -0.64 2.38 -11.46
C ASP A 70 -1.13 3.14 -10.21
N LEU A 71 -0.33 3.11 -9.15
CA LEU A 71 -0.66 3.78 -7.88
C LEU A 71 -0.68 5.30 -8.01
N THR A 72 0.11 5.87 -8.93
CA THR A 72 0.13 7.32 -9.20
C THR A 72 -1.19 7.79 -9.82
N GLU A 73 -1.78 6.96 -10.69
CA GLU A 73 -3.07 7.27 -11.31
C GLU A 73 -4.22 7.14 -10.30
N VAL A 74 -4.28 6.05 -9.53
CA VAL A 74 -5.42 5.82 -8.61
C VAL A 74 -5.41 6.75 -7.40
N VAL A 75 -4.24 7.19 -6.93
CA VAL A 75 -4.18 8.17 -5.84
C VAL A 75 -4.70 9.54 -6.26
N GLY A 76 -4.62 9.86 -7.57
CA GLY A 76 -5.20 11.06 -8.16
C GLY A 76 -6.70 11.23 -7.87
N ARG A 77 -7.40 10.15 -7.52
CA ARG A 77 -8.80 10.17 -7.04
C ARG A 77 -9.02 11.11 -5.84
N TYR A 78 -8.01 11.33 -5.01
CA TYR A 78 -8.09 12.14 -3.79
C TYR A 78 -7.39 13.51 -3.91
N LYS A 79 -6.90 13.88 -5.11
CA LYS A 79 -6.06 15.08 -5.29
C LYS A 79 -6.74 16.40 -4.89
N ASP A 80 -8.05 16.50 -5.11
CA ASP A 80 -8.86 17.71 -4.85
C ASP A 80 -9.79 17.53 -3.63
N GLY A 81 -9.54 16.52 -2.78
CA GLY A 81 -10.33 16.24 -1.58
C GLY A 81 -11.18 14.98 -1.69
N CYS A 82 -12.29 14.93 -0.95
CA CYS A 82 -13.14 13.74 -0.94
C CYS A 82 -13.70 13.44 -2.35
N PRO A 83 -13.54 12.21 -2.88
CA PRO A 83 -14.05 11.86 -4.21
C PRO A 83 -15.59 11.83 -4.31
N LYS A 84 -16.31 12.07 -3.21
CA LYS A 84 -17.77 12.14 -3.18
C LYS A 84 -18.30 13.57 -3.13
N CYS A 85 -17.71 14.44 -2.30
CA CYS A 85 -18.19 15.82 -2.12
C CYS A 85 -17.22 16.91 -2.58
N SER A 86 -15.99 16.55 -2.97
CA SER A 86 -14.92 17.48 -3.40
C SER A 86 -14.51 18.51 -2.35
N SER A 87 -14.87 18.31 -1.08
CA SER A 87 -14.51 19.20 0.02
C SER A 87 -13.25 18.74 0.75
N ILE A 88 -12.51 19.71 1.29
CA ILE A 88 -11.42 19.55 2.25
C ILE A 88 -11.69 20.55 3.39
N PRO A 89 -12.12 20.12 4.60
CA PRO A 89 -12.38 18.73 5.06
C PRO A 89 -13.63 18.09 4.42
N CYS A 90 -13.80 16.76 4.55
CA CYS A 90 -15.03 16.11 4.08
C CYS A 90 -16.25 16.61 4.86
N GLU A 91 -17.36 16.83 4.16
CA GLU A 91 -18.70 17.11 4.72
C GLU A 91 -19.70 15.99 4.41
N CYS A 92 -19.18 14.86 3.92
CA CYS A 92 -19.81 13.56 3.98
C CYS A 92 -19.70 12.99 5.40
#